data_AF-A0A7X0SLD8-F1
#
_entry.id   AF-A0A7X0SLD8-F1
#
_cell.length_a   1.000
_cell.length_b   1.000
_cell.length_c   1.000
_cell.angle_alpha   90.00
_cell.angle_beta   90.00
_cell.angle_gamma   90.00
#
_symmetry.space_group_name_H-M   'P 1'
#
loop_
_entity.id
_entity.type
_entity.pdbx_description
1 polymer ?
#
loop_
_entity_poly.entity_id
_entity_poly.type
_entity_poly.pdbx_seq_one_letter_code
_entity_poly.pdbx_strand_id
1 'polypeptide(L)'
;MRKSIGFTRTLALAAAMLLGVAAGTAAAETGDAPEPSAAPAPSGPQPLKLNQVQFVDANHGWTVGSNGGQADSTVWRTTDGGRKWKSAALGGGVRNASIGMANEKHGWAVGPAACKDEAGMSVCGQTTVLHTHDGGHSWLAQLTRQDAAANADNEVDPITDHTAFVRVRSSLWRTTDQGKNWTDISLGASEAHPYTISFANDLIGFAAGRIGPDCPEKGQVPASPNAKCQVAVWKTKNGGRSWSRLPHAPKQNGEWYPVDIQFPDTRNGYLLLVNPDTHGSLLYFTSNGGANWRLRNSKIPGIRPYAVKLDFVNPRTGYVPLSVGAGPVDGGLLRTINGGTTFAKLEDRRLVSVEDADFLTPRRGFVVAMNPSDPNARLVLATDDGGGSWKDITPEDS
;
A
#
# COMPACT_ATOMS: atom_id res chain seq x y z
N MET A 1 -59.65 10.14 27.27
CA MET A 1 -60.13 8.79 26.89
C MET A 1 -58.92 7.92 26.57
N ARG A 2 -58.58 7.00 27.49
CA ARG A 2 -57.55 5.95 27.39
C ARG A 2 -58.27 4.61 27.20
N LYS A 3 -57.79 3.72 26.33
CA LYS A 3 -58.14 2.28 26.25
C LYS A 3 -56.86 1.51 25.89
N SER A 4 -56.23 0.83 26.87
CA SER A 4 -56.26 -0.64 27.14
C SER A 4 -55.61 -1.47 26.02
N ILE A 5 -54.40 -2.03 26.18
CA ILE A 5 -54.01 -3.25 26.94
C ILE A 5 -55.01 -4.41 26.79
N GLY A 6 -54.52 -5.54 26.26
CA GLY A 6 -55.19 -6.84 26.22
C GLY A 6 -54.19 -7.97 25.95
N PHE A 7 -53.82 -8.66 27.03
CA PHE A 7 -53.06 -9.92 27.13
C PHE A 7 -53.83 -11.13 26.58
N THR A 8 -53.10 -12.19 26.19
CA THR A 8 -53.38 -13.61 26.56
C THR A 8 -52.12 -14.46 26.25
N ARG A 9 -51.43 -15.10 27.22
CA ARG A 9 -51.76 -16.33 28.02
C ARG A 9 -51.56 -17.64 27.20
N THR A 10 -50.97 -18.76 27.65
CA THR A 10 -50.31 -19.23 28.90
C THR A 10 -49.85 -20.70 28.77
N LEU A 11 -48.92 -21.13 29.66
CA LEU A 11 -48.75 -22.45 30.36
C LEU A 11 -48.49 -23.74 29.54
N ALA A 12 -47.87 -24.84 30.03
CA ALA A 12 -46.99 -25.28 31.15
C ALA A 12 -46.81 -26.83 30.97
N LEU A 13 -45.81 -27.56 31.48
CA LEU A 13 -45.65 -28.20 32.82
C LEU A 13 -44.44 -29.17 32.67
N ALA A 14 -43.34 -29.10 33.44
CA ALA A 14 -42.99 -29.71 34.74
C ALA A 14 -42.91 -31.27 34.82
N ALA A 15 -41.76 -31.80 35.27
CA ALA A 15 -41.64 -32.79 36.36
C ALA A 15 -40.17 -33.04 36.77
N ALA A 16 -39.93 -33.15 38.08
CA ALA A 16 -38.64 -33.47 38.71
C ALA A 16 -38.81 -34.70 39.64
N MET A 17 -37.72 -35.42 39.93
CA MET A 17 -37.60 -36.28 41.12
C MET A 17 -36.14 -36.30 41.62
N LEU A 18 -36.00 -36.09 42.93
CA LEU A 18 -34.77 -36.19 43.73
C LEU A 18 -34.59 -37.62 44.29
N LEU A 19 -33.34 -38.03 44.48
CA LEU A 19 -32.88 -38.86 45.60
C LEU A 19 -31.46 -38.41 45.99
N GLY A 20 -31.21 -38.16 47.28
CA GLY A 20 -29.90 -37.75 47.82
C GLY A 20 -29.12 -38.90 48.45
N VAL A 21 -27.89 -38.61 48.95
CA VAL A 21 -27.34 -38.97 50.28
C VAL A 21 -25.82 -38.61 50.39
N ALA A 22 -25.49 -38.00 51.53
CA ALA A 22 -24.24 -37.96 52.33
C ALA A 22 -22.88 -37.40 51.81
N ALA A 23 -22.50 -36.27 52.43
CA ALA A 23 -21.26 -35.89 53.13
C ALA A 23 -19.89 -36.53 52.77
N GLY A 24 -18.91 -35.65 52.55
CA GLY A 24 -17.48 -35.92 52.74
C GLY A 24 -16.66 -34.63 52.52
N THR A 25 -16.18 -34.01 53.61
CA THR A 25 -15.25 -32.87 53.56
C THR A 25 -13.84 -33.33 53.20
N ALA A 26 -13.26 -32.80 52.13
CA ALA A 26 -11.82 -32.79 51.90
C ALA A 26 -11.45 -31.50 51.17
N ALA A 27 -10.67 -30.64 51.84
CA ALA A 27 -9.99 -29.52 51.20
C ALA A 27 -8.92 -30.10 50.25
N ALA A 28 -9.00 -29.74 48.97
CA ALA A 28 -7.97 -30.03 47.99
C ALA A 28 -7.38 -28.70 47.52
N GLU A 29 -6.07 -28.53 47.75
CA GLU A 29 -5.26 -27.43 47.26
C GLU A 29 -5.37 -27.33 45.74
N THR A 30 -5.76 -26.16 45.23
CA THR A 30 -5.72 -25.87 43.79
C THR A 30 -4.27 -25.58 43.42
N GLY A 31 -3.57 -26.60 42.93
CA GLY A 31 -2.32 -26.40 42.19
C GLY A 31 -2.61 -25.65 40.90
N ASP A 32 -1.99 -24.48 40.73
CA ASP A 32 -2.03 -23.74 39.46
C ASP A 32 -1.51 -24.64 38.33
N ALA A 33 -2.34 -24.78 37.29
CA ALA A 33 -1.91 -25.40 36.05
C ALA A 33 -0.83 -24.51 35.40
N PRO A 34 0.29 -25.07 34.91
CA PRO A 34 1.30 -24.26 34.26
C PRO A 34 0.72 -23.63 33.00
N GLU A 35 0.88 -22.31 32.89
CA GLU A 35 0.57 -21.51 31.71
C GLU A 35 1.24 -22.17 30.47
N PRO A 36 0.54 -22.29 29.33
CA PRO A 36 1.11 -22.96 28.17
C PRO A 36 2.36 -22.20 27.71
N SER A 37 3.52 -22.83 27.90
CA SER A 37 4.82 -22.34 27.45
C SER A 37 4.71 -21.95 25.97
N ALA A 38 5.01 -20.70 25.66
CA ALA A 38 5.12 -20.21 24.30
C ALA A 38 6.00 -21.17 23.49
N ALA A 39 5.51 -21.61 22.32
CA ALA A 39 6.28 -22.44 21.42
C ALA A 39 7.60 -21.74 21.08
N PRO A 40 8.73 -22.47 21.00
CA PRO A 40 10.00 -21.87 20.64
C PRO A 40 9.89 -21.22 19.26
N ALA A 41 10.48 -20.03 19.11
CA ALA A 41 10.56 -19.33 17.83
C ALA A 41 11.23 -20.25 16.78
N PRO A 42 10.79 -20.24 15.51
CA PRO A 42 11.35 -21.15 14.52
C PRO A 42 12.84 -20.87 14.31
N SER A 43 13.65 -21.92 14.33
CA SER A 43 15.11 -21.88 14.31
C SER A 43 15.73 -21.87 12.90
N GLY A 44 14.92 -21.61 11.87
CA GLY A 44 15.36 -21.44 10.48
C GLY A 44 15.29 -19.98 10.02
N PRO A 45 15.85 -19.66 8.83
CA PRO A 45 15.66 -18.35 8.20
C PRO A 45 14.16 -18.05 8.12
N GLN A 46 13.78 -16.88 8.59
CA GLN A 46 12.38 -16.49 8.65
C GLN A 46 11.96 -15.95 7.27
N PRO A 47 10.73 -16.22 6.82
CA PRO A 47 10.29 -15.75 5.51
C PRO A 47 10.19 -14.22 5.49
N LEU A 48 10.87 -13.58 4.54
CA LEU A 48 10.79 -12.14 4.35
C LEU A 48 9.46 -11.76 3.70
N LYS A 49 8.70 -10.90 4.36
CA LYS A 49 7.45 -10.32 3.83
C LYS A 49 7.74 -8.93 3.29
N LEU A 50 8.31 -8.87 2.10
CA LEU A 50 8.67 -7.63 1.41
C LEU A 50 7.45 -7.04 0.69
N ASN A 51 7.27 -5.72 0.77
CA ASN A 51 6.13 -5.03 0.15
C ASN A 51 6.54 -3.97 -0.88
N GLN A 52 7.80 -3.54 -0.90
CA GLN A 52 8.26 -2.51 -1.83
C GLN A 52 9.74 -2.72 -2.18
N VAL A 53 10.13 -2.32 -3.39
CA VAL A 53 11.53 -2.21 -3.81
C VAL A 53 11.75 -0.88 -4.52
N GLN A 54 12.91 -0.27 -4.28
CA GLN A 54 13.31 0.93 -4.99
C GLN A 54 14.83 0.94 -5.19
N PHE A 55 15.27 1.33 -6.37
CA PHE A 55 16.64 1.69 -6.66
C PHE A 55 16.68 3.15 -7.13
N VAL A 56 17.70 3.89 -6.72
CA VAL A 56 17.95 5.26 -7.21
C VAL A 56 19.00 5.28 -8.31
N ASP A 57 19.84 4.24 -8.35
CA ASP A 57 20.80 3.97 -9.41
C ASP A 57 21.09 2.47 -9.52
N ALA A 58 22.03 2.07 -10.38
CA ALA A 58 22.35 0.67 -10.63
C ALA A 58 22.91 -0.09 -9.40
N ASN A 59 23.44 0.62 -8.41
CA ASN A 59 24.16 0.07 -7.26
C ASN A 59 23.38 0.24 -5.94
N HIS A 60 22.67 1.36 -5.77
CA HIS A 60 21.99 1.72 -4.54
C HIS A 60 20.50 1.40 -4.60
N GLY A 61 20.07 0.51 -3.71
CA GLY A 61 18.67 0.08 -3.63
C GLY A 61 18.24 -0.32 -2.23
N TRP A 62 16.92 -0.33 -2.03
CA TRP A 62 16.25 -0.63 -0.78
C TRP A 62 15.05 -1.53 -1.05
N THR A 63 14.79 -2.42 -0.12
CA THR A 63 13.50 -3.10 0.01
C THR A 63 13.05 -3.01 1.44
N VAL A 64 11.74 -2.92 1.65
CA VAL A 64 11.13 -2.83 2.97
C VAL A 64 10.10 -3.92 3.12
N GLY A 65 9.84 -4.31 4.35
CA GLY A 65 8.91 -5.36 4.71
C GLY A 65 9.00 -5.70 6.18
N SER A 66 8.59 -6.90 6.54
CA SER A 66 8.87 -7.48 7.85
C SER A 66 9.67 -8.76 7.73
N ASN A 67 10.52 -9.00 8.72
CA ASN A 67 11.13 -10.31 8.91
C ASN A 67 10.10 -11.21 9.63
N GLY A 68 9.93 -12.46 9.21
CA GLY A 68 9.00 -13.41 9.83
C GLY A 68 9.20 -13.46 11.34
N GLY A 69 8.16 -13.11 12.10
CA GLY A 69 8.21 -13.01 13.57
C GLY A 69 8.35 -11.60 14.12
N GLN A 70 8.65 -10.60 13.29
CA GLN A 70 8.61 -9.18 13.66
C GLN A 70 7.44 -8.50 12.97
N ALA A 71 6.69 -7.68 13.71
CA ALA A 71 5.58 -6.91 13.15
C ALA A 71 6.05 -5.55 12.60
N ASP A 72 7.18 -5.05 13.08
CA ASP A 72 7.73 -3.76 12.71
C ASP A 72 8.50 -3.86 11.39
N SER A 73 8.50 -2.76 10.64
CA SER A 73 9.15 -2.67 9.34
C SER A 73 10.67 -2.69 9.48
N THR A 74 11.30 -3.54 8.69
CA THR A 74 12.75 -3.60 8.47
C THR A 74 13.03 -3.10 7.06
N VAL A 75 14.10 -2.34 6.91
CA VAL A 75 14.66 -1.97 5.61
C VAL A 75 15.90 -2.80 5.34
N TRP A 76 16.03 -3.32 4.13
CA TRP A 76 17.27 -3.88 3.61
C TRP A 76 17.81 -2.93 2.56
N ARG A 77 19.10 -2.62 2.61
CA ARG A 77 19.77 -1.74 1.65
C ARG A 77 20.94 -2.44 0.98
N THR A 78 21.21 -2.06 -0.27
CA THR A 78 22.36 -2.53 -1.04
C THR A 78 23.15 -1.35 -1.61
N THR A 79 24.43 -1.57 -1.87
CA THR A 79 25.36 -0.61 -2.50
C THR A 79 26.11 -1.24 -3.68
N ASP A 80 25.73 -2.47 -4.06
CA ASP A 80 26.37 -3.26 -5.11
C ASP A 80 25.35 -3.90 -6.08
N GLY A 81 24.17 -3.29 -6.20
CA GLY A 81 23.13 -3.69 -7.14
C GLY A 81 22.35 -4.93 -6.72
N GLY A 82 22.25 -5.17 -5.40
CA GLY A 82 21.52 -6.30 -4.81
C GLY A 82 22.34 -7.57 -4.67
N ARG A 83 23.67 -7.52 -4.79
CA ARG A 83 24.52 -8.70 -4.54
C ARG A 83 24.68 -8.97 -3.06
N LYS A 84 24.72 -7.91 -2.25
CA LYS A 84 24.70 -7.97 -0.79
C LYS A 84 23.74 -6.94 -0.24
N TRP A 85 23.04 -7.35 0.81
CA TRP A 85 22.11 -6.52 1.55
C TRP A 85 22.55 -6.38 2.99
N LYS A 86 22.22 -5.23 3.58
CA LYS A 86 22.36 -4.98 5.02
C LYS A 86 21.01 -4.51 5.55
N SER A 87 20.54 -5.09 6.65
CA SER A 87 19.28 -4.71 7.27
C SER A 87 19.46 -3.64 8.34
N ALA A 88 18.43 -2.84 8.54
CA ALA A 88 18.26 -1.95 9.67
C ALA A 88 16.77 -1.86 10.02
N ALA A 89 16.45 -1.79 11.31
CA ALA A 89 15.09 -1.47 11.73
C ALA A 89 14.73 -0.04 11.29
N LEU A 90 13.51 0.16 10.82
CA LEU A 90 13.02 1.49 10.46
C LEU A 90 12.81 2.38 11.71
N GLY A 91 12.67 1.76 12.89
CA GLY A 91 12.50 2.45 14.17
C GLY A 91 11.09 3.00 14.38
N GLY A 92 10.84 3.56 15.57
CA GLY A 92 9.57 4.22 15.90
C GLY A 92 8.34 3.30 16.00
N GLY A 93 8.52 1.97 16.00
CA GLY A 93 7.42 1.00 15.99
C GLY A 93 6.57 1.07 14.72
N VAL A 94 7.14 1.57 13.61
CA VAL A 94 6.43 1.71 12.35
C VAL A 94 6.25 0.33 11.70
N ARG A 95 5.03 0.04 11.25
CA ARG A 95 4.66 -1.18 10.54
C ARG A 95 4.20 -0.84 9.12
N ASN A 96 4.23 -1.80 8.21
CA ASN A 96 3.76 -1.67 6.82
C ASN A 96 4.19 -0.36 6.14
N ALA A 97 5.45 0.02 6.33
CA ALA A 97 5.95 1.29 5.81
C ALA A 97 5.96 1.33 4.28
N SER A 98 5.62 2.49 3.74
CA SER A 98 6.03 2.93 2.40
C SER A 98 7.32 3.73 2.54
N ILE A 99 8.29 3.47 1.66
CA ILE A 99 9.57 4.19 1.58
C ILE A 99 9.70 4.90 0.24
N GLY A 100 10.46 5.98 0.24
CA GLY A 100 10.86 6.72 -0.94
C GLY A 100 12.22 7.35 -0.71
N MET A 101 13.19 6.98 -1.53
CA MET A 101 14.55 7.51 -1.55
C MET A 101 14.68 8.55 -2.65
N ALA A 102 15.20 9.74 -2.30
CA ALA A 102 15.52 10.78 -3.26
C ALA A 102 16.87 10.55 -3.94
N ASN A 103 17.81 9.97 -3.19
CA ASN A 103 19.16 9.62 -3.66
C ASN A 103 19.77 8.54 -2.75
N GLU A 104 21.09 8.33 -2.85
CA GLU A 104 21.80 7.27 -2.13
C GLU A 104 21.88 7.46 -0.61
N LYS A 105 21.53 8.65 -0.11
CA LYS A 105 21.63 9.02 1.31
C LYS A 105 20.30 9.45 1.93
N HIS A 106 19.49 10.16 1.17
CA HIS A 106 18.31 10.86 1.66
C HIS A 106 17.04 10.17 1.20
N GLY A 107 16.13 9.97 2.14
CA GLY A 107 14.84 9.38 1.88
C GLY A 107 13.90 9.49 3.07
N TRP A 108 12.65 9.15 2.82
CA TRP A 108 11.57 9.21 3.79
C TRP A 108 10.83 7.89 3.83
N ALA A 109 10.23 7.61 4.98
CA ALA A 109 9.32 6.50 5.16
C ALA A 109 8.08 6.97 5.91
N VAL A 110 6.95 6.37 5.63
CA VAL A 110 5.70 6.65 6.32
C VAL A 110 4.96 5.35 6.60
N GLY A 111 4.39 5.25 7.80
CA GLY A 111 3.54 4.11 8.12
C GLY A 111 2.83 4.24 9.47
N PRO A 112 1.89 3.32 9.74
CA PRO A 112 1.26 3.17 11.05
C PRO A 112 2.27 2.87 12.14
N ALA A 113 2.03 3.40 13.34
CA ALA A 113 2.81 3.24 14.55
C ALA A 113 1.88 3.13 15.77
N ALA A 114 2.47 2.87 16.94
CA ALA A 114 1.75 2.63 18.19
C ALA A 114 0.66 1.56 18.03
N CYS A 115 1.05 0.45 17.39
CA CYS A 115 0.16 -0.65 17.05
C CYS A 115 -0.03 -1.61 18.21
N LYS A 116 -1.25 -2.15 18.33
CA LYS A 116 -1.61 -3.27 19.19
C LYS A 116 -2.27 -4.33 18.33
N ASP A 117 -1.97 -5.59 18.64
CA ASP A 117 -2.59 -6.71 17.95
C ASP A 117 -3.84 -7.15 18.72
N GLU A 118 -5.01 -6.95 18.13
CA GLU A 118 -6.32 -7.24 18.71
C GLU A 118 -7.07 -8.21 17.77
N ALA A 119 -7.49 -9.36 18.29
CA ALA A 119 -8.21 -10.39 17.53
C ALA A 119 -7.53 -10.80 16.19
N GLY A 120 -6.18 -10.81 16.16
CA GLY A 120 -5.41 -11.16 14.97
C GLY A 120 -5.28 -10.04 13.93
N MET A 121 -5.77 -8.84 14.22
CA MET A 121 -5.60 -7.64 13.40
C MET A 121 -4.72 -6.63 14.12
N SER A 122 -3.83 -5.97 13.38
CA SER A 122 -3.03 -4.88 13.93
C SER A 122 -3.82 -3.58 13.87
N VAL A 123 -4.08 -2.97 15.03
CA VAL A 123 -4.78 -1.69 15.16
C VAL A 123 -3.78 -0.65 15.65
N CYS A 124 -3.55 0.36 14.82
CA CYS A 124 -2.54 1.38 15.05
C CYS A 124 -3.22 2.72 15.34
N GLY A 125 -2.70 3.45 16.31
CA GLY A 125 -3.27 4.74 16.73
C GLY A 125 -2.53 5.97 16.19
N GLN A 126 -1.40 5.77 15.51
CA GLN A 126 -0.54 6.86 15.06
C GLN A 126 -0.01 6.61 13.65
N THR A 127 0.23 7.68 12.90
CA THR A 127 1.02 7.63 11.67
C THR A 127 2.30 8.42 11.88
N THR A 128 3.43 7.83 11.50
CA THR A 128 4.76 8.43 11.67
C THR A 128 5.47 8.57 10.32
N VAL A 129 6.04 9.75 10.09
CA VAL A 129 6.97 10.03 9.00
C VAL A 129 8.39 10.03 9.57
N LEU A 130 9.25 9.22 8.94
CA LEU A 130 10.65 9.05 9.25
C LEU A 130 11.50 9.61 8.11
N HIS A 131 12.75 9.97 8.41
CA HIS A 131 13.75 10.38 7.42
C HIS A 131 15.08 9.69 7.70
N THR A 132 15.80 9.37 6.62
CA THR A 132 17.19 8.94 6.65
C THR A 132 18.06 9.96 5.92
N HIS A 133 19.27 10.15 6.42
CA HIS A 133 20.30 11.01 5.84
C HIS A 133 21.61 10.24 5.56
N ASP A 134 21.59 8.94 5.81
CA ASP A 134 22.73 8.04 5.73
C ASP A 134 22.45 6.80 4.87
N GLY A 135 21.43 6.85 4.01
CA GLY A 135 21.12 5.79 3.05
C GLY A 135 20.36 4.62 3.68
N GLY A 136 19.57 4.89 4.71
CA GLY A 136 18.79 3.90 5.44
C GLY A 136 19.60 3.08 6.43
N HIS A 137 20.78 3.55 6.84
CA HIS A 137 21.50 2.98 7.99
C HIS A 137 20.78 3.32 9.30
N SER A 138 20.21 4.53 9.40
CA SER A 138 19.35 4.95 10.49
C SER A 138 18.17 5.77 9.96
N TRP A 139 17.06 5.70 10.70
CA TRP A 139 15.81 6.38 10.39
C TRP A 139 15.33 7.12 11.63
N LEU A 140 14.98 8.39 11.48
CA LEU A 140 14.59 9.27 12.57
C LEU A 140 13.18 9.83 12.35
N ALA A 141 12.34 9.78 13.38
CA ALA A 141 11.00 10.34 13.33
C ALA A 141 11.05 11.87 13.22
N GLN A 142 10.28 12.41 12.28
CA GLN A 142 10.15 13.84 12.04
C GLN A 142 8.74 14.35 12.32
N LEU A 143 7.73 13.52 12.08
CA LEU A 143 6.33 13.85 12.32
C LEU A 143 5.60 12.61 12.80
N THR A 144 4.97 12.69 13.97
CA THR A 144 4.06 11.64 14.47
C THR A 144 2.73 12.28 14.81
N ARG A 145 1.64 11.71 14.31
CA ARG A 145 0.28 12.22 14.53
C ARG A 145 -0.64 11.11 15.02
N GLN A 146 -1.55 11.44 15.92
CA GLN A 146 -2.66 10.55 16.26
C GLN A 146 -3.54 10.38 15.03
N ASP A 147 -3.85 9.14 14.71
CA ASP A 147 -4.68 8.78 13.56
C ASP A 147 -5.46 7.50 13.88
N ALA A 148 -6.78 7.65 14.06
CA ALA A 148 -7.67 6.54 14.34
C ALA A 148 -7.78 5.55 13.16
N ALA A 149 -7.34 5.95 11.97
CA ALA A 149 -7.24 5.07 10.81
C ALA A 149 -5.80 5.02 10.28
N ALA A 150 -4.82 4.94 11.18
CA ALA A 150 -3.40 4.83 10.84
C ALA A 150 -3.06 3.63 9.94
N ASN A 151 -3.86 2.56 10.02
CA ASN A 151 -3.73 1.37 9.16
C ASN A 151 -4.10 1.62 7.69
N ALA A 152 -4.64 2.79 7.35
CA ALA A 152 -4.91 3.17 5.97
C ALA A 152 -3.62 3.24 5.12
N ASP A 153 -3.79 3.23 3.81
CA ASP A 153 -2.65 3.30 2.89
C ASP A 153 -1.98 4.67 2.92
N ASN A 154 -0.65 4.66 2.98
CA ASN A 154 0.20 5.84 3.02
C ASN A 154 1.19 5.78 1.86
N GLU A 155 1.67 6.94 1.43
CA GLU A 155 2.53 7.06 0.27
C GLU A 155 3.51 8.20 0.46
N VAL A 156 4.72 8.03 -0.07
CA VAL A 156 5.77 9.04 -0.05
C VAL A 156 6.35 9.22 -1.45
N ASP A 157 6.47 10.48 -1.86
CA ASP A 157 6.96 10.90 -3.17
C ASP A 157 8.10 11.93 -2.96
N PRO A 158 9.34 11.46 -2.82
CA PRO A 158 10.51 12.32 -2.72
C PRO A 158 10.89 12.89 -4.09
N ILE A 159 11.15 14.19 -4.15
CA ILE A 159 11.52 14.87 -5.40
C ILE A 159 12.98 15.26 -5.42
N THR A 160 13.48 15.69 -4.27
CA THR A 160 14.90 15.96 -4.05
C THR A 160 15.29 15.50 -2.66
N ASP A 161 16.57 15.54 -2.36
CA ASP A 161 17.10 15.32 -1.02
C ASP A 161 16.53 16.27 0.05
N HIS A 162 15.94 17.41 -0.34
CA HIS A 162 15.31 18.36 0.57
C HIS A 162 13.79 18.44 0.45
N THR A 163 13.20 17.98 -0.66
CA THR A 163 11.76 18.10 -0.93
C THR A 163 11.10 16.74 -1.04
N ALA A 164 10.09 16.51 -0.21
CA ALA A 164 9.25 15.33 -0.27
C ALA A 164 7.78 15.68 0.00
N PHE A 165 6.92 14.86 -0.60
CA PHE A 165 5.49 14.89 -0.40
C PHE A 165 5.06 13.58 0.24
N VAL A 166 4.20 13.67 1.25
CA VAL A 166 3.70 12.49 1.97
C VAL A 166 2.18 12.56 2.01
N ARG A 167 1.53 11.50 1.54
CA ARG A 167 0.09 11.31 1.71
C ARG A 167 -0.15 10.37 2.88
N VAL A 168 -0.98 10.82 3.82
CA VAL A 168 -1.51 10.04 4.94
C VAL A 168 -3.01 10.02 4.84
N ARG A 169 -3.58 8.91 4.35
CA ARG A 169 -5.01 8.82 3.97
C ARG A 169 -5.38 9.96 3.00
N SER A 170 -6.23 10.89 3.44
CA SER A 170 -6.68 12.05 2.67
C SER A 170 -5.84 13.32 2.92
N SER A 171 -4.95 13.31 3.91
CA SER A 171 -4.08 14.44 4.20
C SER A 171 -2.81 14.39 3.36
N LEU A 172 -2.34 15.55 2.91
CA LEU A 172 -1.06 15.67 2.20
C LEU A 172 -0.15 16.62 2.97
N TRP A 173 1.12 16.24 3.07
CA TRP A 173 2.15 16.98 3.77
C TRP A 173 3.33 17.21 2.84
N ARG A 174 3.98 18.36 2.99
CA ARG A 174 5.19 18.71 2.24
C ARG A 174 6.29 19.16 3.17
N THR A 175 7.51 18.77 2.84
CA THR A 175 8.72 19.44 3.31
C THR A 175 9.55 19.99 2.15
N THR A 176 10.36 20.99 2.43
CA THR A 176 11.39 21.55 1.52
C THR A 176 12.74 21.73 2.22
N ASP A 177 12.90 21.18 3.42
CA ASP A 177 14.06 21.37 4.28
C ASP A 177 14.51 20.07 4.96
N GLN A 178 14.42 18.96 4.21
CA GLN A 178 14.75 17.61 4.68
C GLN A 178 13.84 17.14 5.82
N GLY A 179 12.61 17.66 5.90
CA GLY A 179 11.63 17.30 6.92
C GLY A 179 11.87 17.91 8.30
N LYS A 180 12.67 19.00 8.38
CA LYS A 180 12.75 19.84 9.59
C LYS A 180 11.41 20.54 9.84
N ASN A 181 10.73 20.95 8.78
CA ASN A 181 9.37 21.48 8.83
C ASN A 181 8.47 20.75 7.83
N TRP A 182 7.25 20.45 8.28
CA TRP A 182 6.19 19.86 7.47
C TRP A 182 5.00 20.82 7.40
N THR A 183 4.54 21.08 6.18
CA THR A 183 3.38 21.93 5.89
C THR A 183 2.22 21.07 5.40
N ASP A 184 1.04 21.25 5.98
CA ASP A 184 -0.19 20.65 5.46
C ASP A 184 -0.55 21.33 4.11
N ILE A 185 -0.63 20.52 3.08
CA ILE A 185 -0.97 20.91 1.70
C ILE A 185 -2.16 20.10 1.19
N SER A 186 -3.03 19.64 2.09
CA SER A 186 -4.24 18.89 1.77
C SER A 186 -5.14 19.66 0.78
N LEU A 187 -5.98 18.93 0.05
CA LEU A 187 -6.77 19.47 -1.07
C LEU A 187 -7.77 20.57 -0.67
N GLY A 188 -8.03 20.78 0.62
CA GLY A 188 -8.89 21.84 1.17
C GLY A 188 -10.40 21.61 1.00
N ALA A 189 -10.80 20.59 0.23
CA ALA A 189 -12.19 20.16 0.11
C ALA A 189 -12.47 19.01 1.07
N SER A 190 -13.44 19.17 1.98
CA SER A 190 -13.78 18.17 3.00
C SER A 190 -14.26 16.83 2.43
N GLU A 191 -14.80 16.84 1.21
CA GLU A 191 -15.28 15.66 0.51
C GLU A 191 -14.22 15.07 -0.45
N ALA A 192 -12.99 15.57 -0.46
CA ALA A 192 -11.93 15.04 -1.32
C ALA A 192 -11.14 13.94 -0.61
N HIS A 193 -11.08 12.77 -1.24
CA HIS A 193 -10.39 11.58 -0.74
C HIS A 193 -9.31 11.15 -1.76
N PRO A 194 -8.10 11.75 -1.72
CA PRO A 194 -7.00 11.32 -2.56
C PRO A 194 -6.47 9.95 -2.09
N TYR A 195 -6.24 9.05 -3.04
CA TYR A 195 -5.75 7.69 -2.80
C TYR A 195 -4.34 7.46 -3.35
N THR A 196 -3.84 8.38 -4.18
CA THR A 196 -2.54 8.30 -4.83
C THR A 196 -2.07 9.70 -5.23
N ILE A 197 -0.76 9.93 -5.19
CA ILE A 197 -0.10 11.17 -5.62
C ILE A 197 1.00 10.88 -6.66
N SER A 198 1.29 11.87 -7.50
CA SER A 198 2.48 11.85 -8.36
C SER A 198 2.94 13.27 -8.65
N PHE A 199 4.16 13.57 -8.24
CA PHE A 199 4.83 14.85 -8.46
C PHE A 199 5.89 14.70 -9.55
N ALA A 200 5.68 15.41 -10.65
CA ALA A 200 6.65 15.45 -11.76
C ALA A 200 7.86 16.34 -11.42
N ASN A 201 7.71 17.24 -10.44
CA ASN A 201 8.75 18.04 -9.81
C ASN A 201 8.20 18.72 -8.55
N ASP A 202 8.98 19.61 -7.94
CA ASP A 202 8.70 20.31 -6.68
C ASP A 202 7.52 21.31 -6.76
N LEU A 203 7.10 21.66 -7.98
CA LEU A 203 6.01 22.60 -8.24
C LEU A 203 4.76 21.92 -8.81
N ILE A 204 4.92 20.98 -9.74
CA ILE A 204 3.83 20.36 -10.50
C ILE A 204 3.60 18.95 -9.96
N GLY A 205 2.44 18.75 -9.37
CA GLY A 205 1.99 17.46 -8.89
C GLY A 205 0.51 17.22 -9.11
N PHE A 206 0.14 15.96 -8.96
CA PHE A 206 -1.18 15.44 -9.20
C PHE A 206 -1.60 14.56 -8.03
N ALA A 207 -2.89 14.57 -7.74
CA ALA A 207 -3.50 13.63 -6.82
C ALA A 207 -4.72 13.03 -7.52
N ALA A 208 -4.98 11.74 -7.32
CA ALA A 208 -6.18 11.09 -7.79
C ALA A 208 -6.86 10.34 -6.64
N GLY A 209 -8.18 10.33 -6.68
CA GLY A 209 -9.00 9.61 -5.73
C GLY A 209 -10.47 9.76 -6.06
N ARG A 210 -11.29 9.94 -5.04
CA ARG A 210 -12.72 10.18 -5.21
C ARG A 210 -13.16 11.45 -4.48
N ILE A 211 -14.29 11.99 -4.91
CA ILE A 211 -14.92 13.16 -4.30
C ILE A 211 -16.40 12.93 -4.06
N GLY A 212 -16.86 13.30 -2.86
CA GLY A 212 -18.25 13.27 -2.44
C GLY A 212 -18.42 12.67 -1.04
N PRO A 213 -19.57 12.89 -0.39
CA PRO A 213 -19.79 12.56 1.02
C PRO A 213 -19.86 11.05 1.30
N ASP A 214 -20.16 10.25 0.27
CA ASP A 214 -20.40 8.80 0.41
C ASP A 214 -19.24 7.97 -0.13
N CYS A 215 -18.04 8.56 -0.24
CA CYS A 215 -16.87 7.86 -0.75
C CYS A 215 -16.23 6.97 0.32
N PRO A 216 -16.07 5.66 0.06
CA PRO A 216 -15.40 4.77 1.01
C PRO A 216 -13.88 4.93 0.93
N GLU A 217 -13.15 4.17 1.74
CA GLU A 217 -11.69 4.10 1.65
C GLU A 217 -11.22 3.42 0.35
N LYS A 218 -9.92 3.54 0.04
CA LYS A 218 -9.30 2.90 -1.13
C LYS A 218 -9.56 1.39 -1.11
N GLY A 219 -9.87 0.81 -2.27
CA GLY A 219 -10.15 -0.62 -2.41
C GLY A 219 -11.61 -1.03 -2.14
N GLN A 220 -12.44 -0.14 -1.59
CA GLN A 220 -13.84 -0.42 -1.30
C GLN A 220 -14.79 0.20 -2.34
N VAL A 221 -15.98 -0.37 -2.46
CA VAL A 221 -17.10 0.18 -3.24
C VAL A 221 -18.13 0.84 -2.32
N PRO A 222 -18.84 1.89 -2.78
CA PRO A 222 -19.87 2.52 -1.97
C PRO A 222 -20.97 1.53 -1.59
N ALA A 223 -21.51 1.65 -0.37
CA ALA A 223 -22.56 0.77 0.12
C ALA A 223 -23.92 0.94 -0.61
N SER A 224 -24.07 2.02 -1.37
CA SER A 224 -25.29 2.35 -2.10
C SER A 224 -24.97 2.62 -3.58
N PRO A 225 -25.76 2.06 -4.52
CA PRO A 225 -25.63 2.37 -5.95
C PRO A 225 -25.83 3.85 -6.29
N ASN A 226 -26.49 4.62 -5.41
CA ASN A 226 -26.76 6.05 -5.56
C ASN A 226 -25.81 6.93 -4.74
N ALA A 227 -24.73 6.37 -4.20
CA ALA A 227 -23.74 7.11 -3.44
C ALA A 227 -23.25 8.32 -4.24
N LYS A 228 -23.24 9.49 -3.60
CA LYS A 228 -22.66 10.70 -4.17
C LYS A 228 -21.16 10.59 -4.05
N CYS A 229 -20.56 9.83 -4.96
CA CYS A 229 -19.13 9.61 -5.00
C CYS A 229 -18.69 9.47 -6.46
N GLN A 230 -17.58 10.12 -6.81
CA GLN A 230 -17.08 10.12 -8.18
C GLN A 230 -15.56 10.19 -8.20
N VAL A 231 -14.93 9.53 -9.19
CA VAL A 231 -13.50 9.71 -9.46
C VAL A 231 -13.16 11.18 -9.72
N ALA A 232 -12.04 11.63 -9.16
CA ALA A 232 -11.53 12.97 -9.35
C ALA A 232 -9.99 12.97 -9.42
N VAL A 233 -9.47 13.96 -10.15
CA VAL A 233 -8.04 14.25 -10.25
C VAL A 233 -7.85 15.73 -9.95
N TRP A 234 -6.83 16.03 -9.15
CA TRP A 234 -6.42 17.39 -8.82
C TRP A 234 -5.00 17.64 -9.29
N LYS A 235 -4.72 18.89 -9.59
CA LYS A 235 -3.39 19.36 -10.00
C LYS A 235 -2.96 20.53 -9.13
N THR A 236 -1.69 20.53 -8.76
CA THR A 236 -1.00 21.70 -8.22
C THR A 236 0.04 22.22 -9.22
N LYS A 237 0.34 23.52 -9.13
CA LYS A 237 1.40 24.19 -9.90
C LYS A 237 2.39 24.94 -8.99
N ASN A 238 2.23 24.80 -7.68
CA ASN A 238 2.98 25.51 -6.67
C ASN A 238 3.37 24.60 -5.49
N GLY A 239 3.59 23.32 -5.78
CA GLY A 239 4.06 22.32 -4.82
C GLY A 239 3.05 22.12 -3.68
N GLY A 240 1.79 21.92 -4.03
CA GLY A 240 0.71 21.59 -3.09
C GLY A 240 0.11 22.77 -2.34
N ARG A 241 0.69 23.98 -2.41
CA ARG A 241 0.14 25.16 -1.70
C ARG A 241 -1.30 25.48 -2.10
N SER A 242 -1.67 25.15 -3.33
CA SER A 242 -3.05 25.15 -3.78
C SER A 242 -3.29 24.04 -4.81
N TRP A 243 -4.50 23.51 -4.82
CA TRP A 243 -4.93 22.48 -5.75
C TRP A 243 -6.13 22.93 -6.58
N SER A 244 -6.22 22.45 -7.82
CA SER A 244 -7.37 22.66 -8.69
C SER A 244 -7.86 21.31 -9.21
N ARG A 245 -9.16 21.03 -9.04
CA ARG A 245 -9.79 19.84 -9.64
C ARG A 245 -9.80 19.98 -11.15
N LEU A 246 -9.36 18.93 -11.85
CA LEU A 246 -9.30 18.92 -13.31
C LEU A 246 -10.70 18.62 -13.89
N PRO A 247 -11.32 19.54 -14.64
CA PRO A 247 -12.71 19.40 -15.07
C PRO A 247 -12.93 18.33 -16.14
N HIS A 248 -11.90 18.01 -16.93
CA HIS A 248 -11.90 17.01 -17.99
C HIS A 248 -11.19 15.70 -17.61
N ALA A 249 -10.89 15.50 -16.32
CA ALA A 249 -10.46 14.20 -15.84
C ALA A 249 -11.60 13.17 -15.92
N PRO A 250 -11.29 11.86 -15.99
CA PRO A 250 -12.30 10.81 -15.98
C PRO A 250 -13.24 10.93 -14.78
N LYS A 251 -14.54 10.79 -15.04
CA LYS A 251 -15.65 11.08 -14.13
C LYS A 251 -16.46 9.83 -13.81
N GLN A 252 -15.78 8.69 -13.71
CA GLN A 252 -16.41 7.42 -13.37
C GLN A 252 -17.13 7.51 -12.01
N ASN A 253 -18.21 6.74 -11.85
CA ASN A 253 -18.97 6.69 -10.60
C ASN A 253 -18.09 6.16 -9.43
N GLY A 254 -18.65 6.21 -8.22
CA GLY A 254 -17.95 5.79 -7.00
C GLY A 254 -17.55 4.32 -6.96
N GLU A 255 -18.00 3.45 -7.86
CA GLU A 255 -17.57 2.04 -7.90
C GLU A 255 -16.15 1.90 -8.47
N TRP A 256 -15.72 2.85 -9.30
CA TRP A 256 -14.35 2.92 -9.81
C TRP A 256 -13.46 3.71 -8.86
N TYR A 257 -12.27 3.21 -8.52
CA TYR A 257 -11.26 4.01 -7.81
C TYR A 257 -9.93 4.06 -8.56
N PRO A 258 -9.17 5.15 -8.41
CA PRO A 258 -7.76 5.21 -8.78
C PRO A 258 -6.94 4.24 -7.95
N VAL A 259 -6.37 3.23 -8.61
CA VAL A 259 -5.27 2.43 -8.03
C VAL A 259 -4.04 3.31 -7.95
N ASP A 260 -3.73 3.97 -9.06
CA ASP A 260 -2.52 4.76 -9.23
C ASP A 260 -2.69 5.88 -10.27
N ILE A 261 -1.96 6.98 -10.07
CA ILE A 261 -1.77 8.05 -11.04
C ILE A 261 -0.28 8.31 -11.16
N GLN A 262 0.25 8.28 -12.38
CA GLN A 262 1.68 8.49 -12.59
C GLN A 262 1.95 9.49 -13.71
N PHE A 263 2.79 10.48 -13.41
CA PHE A 263 3.29 11.46 -14.37
C PHE A 263 4.82 11.31 -14.50
N PRO A 264 5.32 10.51 -15.47
CA PRO A 264 6.76 10.42 -15.73
C PRO A 264 7.38 11.76 -16.18
N ASP A 265 6.56 12.69 -16.64
CA ASP A 265 6.95 14.06 -16.89
C ASP A 265 5.75 15.03 -16.69
N THR A 266 5.99 16.33 -16.82
CA THR A 266 4.96 17.36 -16.57
C THR A 266 3.79 17.38 -17.57
N ARG A 267 3.89 16.64 -18.68
CA ARG A 267 2.92 16.58 -19.78
C ARG A 267 2.21 15.24 -19.89
N ASN A 268 2.94 14.14 -19.79
CA ASN A 268 2.43 12.80 -19.99
C ASN A 268 2.01 12.20 -18.65
N GLY A 269 0.78 11.70 -18.57
CA GLY A 269 0.25 11.12 -17.35
C GLY A 269 -0.69 9.96 -17.63
N TYR A 270 -0.72 9.04 -16.68
CA TYR A 270 -1.53 7.82 -16.72
C TYR A 270 -2.37 7.74 -15.46
N LEU A 271 -3.62 7.34 -15.60
CA LEU A 271 -4.53 7.11 -14.48
C LEU A 271 -5.12 5.73 -14.65
N LEU A 272 -4.84 4.85 -13.70
CA LEU A 272 -5.38 3.50 -13.67
C LEU A 272 -6.56 3.44 -12.70
N LEU A 273 -7.73 3.14 -13.24
CA LEU A 273 -8.93 2.88 -12.46
C LEU A 273 -9.23 1.39 -12.44
N VAL A 274 -9.74 0.90 -11.32
CA VAL A 274 -10.31 -0.45 -11.23
C VAL A 274 -11.68 -0.40 -10.57
N ASN A 275 -12.49 -1.42 -10.85
CA ASN A 275 -13.80 -1.61 -10.26
C ASN A 275 -13.86 -2.99 -9.59
N PRO A 276 -13.96 -3.06 -8.25
CA PRO A 276 -14.04 -4.29 -7.47
C PRO A 276 -15.10 -5.27 -7.95
N ASP A 277 -16.29 -4.78 -8.25
CA ASP A 277 -17.47 -5.61 -8.50
C ASP A 277 -17.45 -6.23 -9.90
N THR A 278 -16.95 -5.49 -10.89
CA THR A 278 -16.86 -5.95 -12.29
C THR A 278 -15.53 -6.61 -12.61
N HIS A 279 -14.55 -6.52 -11.70
CA HIS A 279 -13.16 -6.91 -11.91
C HIS A 279 -12.49 -6.23 -13.13
N GLY A 280 -13.07 -5.13 -13.62
CA GLY A 280 -12.58 -4.37 -14.77
C GLY A 280 -11.53 -3.32 -14.40
N SER A 281 -10.73 -2.90 -15.38
CA SER A 281 -9.83 -1.76 -15.24
C SER A 281 -9.90 -0.84 -16.47
N LEU A 282 -9.54 0.43 -16.25
CA LEU A 282 -9.45 1.44 -17.29
C LEU A 282 -8.15 2.22 -17.11
N LEU A 283 -7.29 2.18 -18.12
CA LEU A 283 -6.12 3.05 -18.21
C LEU A 283 -6.50 4.28 -19.02
N TYR A 284 -6.44 5.45 -18.40
CA TYR A 284 -6.54 6.73 -19.07
C TYR A 284 -5.17 7.35 -19.29
N PHE A 285 -5.05 8.16 -20.34
CA PHE A 285 -3.82 8.86 -20.70
C PHE A 285 -4.08 10.35 -20.99
N THR A 286 -3.12 11.18 -20.59
CA THR A 286 -3.00 12.59 -20.98
C THR A 286 -1.61 12.87 -21.53
N SER A 287 -1.50 13.82 -22.46
CA SER A 287 -0.22 14.32 -23.01
C SER A 287 -0.07 15.84 -22.86
N ASN A 288 -0.99 16.47 -22.13
CA ASN A 288 -1.05 17.92 -21.92
C ASN A 288 -1.20 18.27 -20.43
N GLY A 289 -0.57 17.48 -19.56
CA GLY A 289 -0.49 17.72 -18.12
C GLY A 289 -1.86 17.65 -17.44
N GLY A 290 -2.73 16.76 -17.90
CA GLY A 290 -4.06 16.52 -17.33
C GLY A 290 -5.17 17.44 -17.84
N ALA A 291 -4.89 18.34 -18.80
CA ALA A 291 -5.91 19.23 -19.34
C ALA A 291 -7.02 18.47 -20.10
N ASN A 292 -6.65 17.38 -20.79
CA ASN A 292 -7.57 16.44 -21.43
C ASN A 292 -7.09 15.00 -21.22
N TRP A 293 -8.05 14.09 -21.06
CA TRP A 293 -7.81 12.65 -20.86
C TRP A 293 -8.55 11.83 -21.91
N ARG A 294 -7.96 10.70 -22.30
CA ARG A 294 -8.60 9.71 -23.17
C ARG A 294 -8.44 8.31 -22.61
N LEU A 295 -9.45 7.47 -22.79
CA LEU A 295 -9.33 6.05 -22.51
C LEU A 295 -8.23 5.48 -23.43
N ARG A 296 -7.24 4.84 -22.84
CA ARG A 296 -6.07 4.28 -23.52
C ARG A 296 -6.14 2.77 -23.63
N ASN A 297 -6.62 2.10 -22.57
CA ASN A 297 -6.74 0.65 -22.50
C ASN A 297 -7.88 0.26 -21.54
N SER A 298 -8.57 -0.83 -21.83
CA SER A 298 -9.62 -1.41 -20.98
C SER A 298 -9.48 -2.93 -20.83
N LYS A 299 -8.28 -3.47 -21.09
CA LYS A 299 -7.96 -4.91 -21.12
C LYS A 299 -6.90 -5.31 -20.09
N ILE A 300 -6.46 -4.37 -19.25
CA ILE A 300 -5.62 -4.71 -18.09
C ILE A 300 -6.53 -5.46 -17.08
N PRO A 301 -6.06 -6.52 -16.42
CA PRO A 301 -6.83 -7.18 -15.35
C PRO A 301 -7.17 -6.19 -14.22
N GLY A 302 -8.40 -6.23 -13.71
CA GLY A 302 -8.83 -5.31 -12.65
C GLY A 302 -8.54 -5.81 -11.25
N ILE A 303 -9.13 -6.96 -10.85
CA ILE A 303 -9.18 -7.37 -9.43
C ILE A 303 -8.61 -8.77 -9.14
N ARG A 304 -8.67 -9.72 -10.08
CA ARG A 304 -8.04 -11.05 -9.93
C ARG A 304 -7.52 -11.58 -11.27
N PRO A 305 -6.19 -11.49 -11.54
CA PRO A 305 -5.23 -10.72 -10.74
C PRO A 305 -5.53 -9.22 -10.82
N TYR A 306 -5.05 -8.44 -9.84
CA TYR A 306 -5.24 -6.99 -9.83
C TYR A 306 -3.97 -6.23 -10.04
N ALA A 307 -4.08 -5.16 -10.81
CA ALA A 307 -3.01 -4.19 -10.94
C ALA A 307 -2.82 -3.44 -9.62
N VAL A 308 -1.60 -3.44 -9.11
CA VAL A 308 -1.26 -2.79 -7.83
C VAL A 308 -0.68 -1.39 -8.01
N LYS A 309 -0.05 -1.11 -9.15
CA LYS A 309 0.70 0.12 -9.45
C LYS A 309 0.91 0.31 -10.96
N LEU A 310 1.27 1.52 -11.38
CA LEU A 310 1.87 1.84 -12.66
C LEU A 310 3.35 2.19 -12.48
N ASP A 311 4.21 1.66 -13.35
CA ASP A 311 5.62 2.04 -13.40
C ASP A 311 6.08 2.39 -14.83
N PHE A 312 5.69 3.57 -15.29
CA PHE A 312 6.12 4.19 -16.54
C PHE A 312 7.45 4.92 -16.34
N VAL A 313 8.50 4.31 -16.89
CA VAL A 313 9.84 4.91 -16.95
C VAL A 313 9.90 6.10 -17.91
N ASN A 314 9.04 6.10 -18.92
CA ASN A 314 8.88 7.21 -19.86
C ASN A 314 7.48 7.13 -20.53
N PRO A 315 7.08 8.12 -21.36
CA PRO A 315 5.75 8.14 -21.99
C PRO A 315 5.44 7.00 -22.96
N ARG A 316 6.35 6.06 -23.19
CA ARG A 316 6.15 4.90 -24.07
C ARG A 316 6.31 3.58 -23.33
N THR A 317 7.31 3.47 -22.47
CA THR A 317 7.62 2.23 -21.76
C THR A 317 7.12 2.29 -20.35
N GLY A 318 6.34 1.29 -19.96
CA GLY A 318 5.89 1.15 -18.58
C GLY A 318 5.49 -0.27 -18.24
N TYR A 319 5.33 -0.49 -16.95
CA TYR A 319 5.04 -1.79 -16.37
C TYR A 319 3.81 -1.71 -15.46
N VAL A 320 3.09 -2.82 -15.35
CA VAL A 320 1.92 -2.95 -14.46
C VAL A 320 2.06 -4.26 -13.71
N PRO A 321 2.49 -4.21 -12.44
CA PRO A 321 2.55 -5.40 -11.59
C PRO A 321 1.14 -5.87 -11.27
N LEU A 322 0.95 -7.19 -11.30
CA LEU A 322 -0.32 -7.86 -11.05
C LEU A 322 -0.18 -8.80 -9.85
N SER A 323 -0.92 -8.49 -8.78
CA SER A 323 -1.00 -9.33 -7.58
C SER A 323 -2.15 -10.34 -7.71
N VAL A 324 -1.94 -11.55 -7.19
CA VAL A 324 -2.93 -12.64 -7.27
C VAL A 324 -4.06 -12.49 -6.26
N GLY A 325 -3.83 -11.77 -5.16
CA GLY A 325 -4.73 -11.75 -4.03
C GLY A 325 -4.95 -13.17 -3.44
N ALA A 326 -6.20 -13.52 -3.14
CA ALA A 326 -6.56 -14.86 -2.70
C ALA A 326 -7.08 -15.72 -3.89
N GLY A 327 -6.52 -16.92 -4.11
CA GLY A 327 -7.02 -17.89 -5.09
C GLY A 327 -6.04 -18.25 -6.22
N PRO A 328 -6.37 -19.26 -7.07
CA PRO A 328 -5.44 -19.85 -8.03
C PRO A 328 -5.47 -19.12 -9.38
N VAL A 329 -5.15 -17.82 -9.39
CA VAL A 329 -4.97 -17.04 -10.64
C VAL A 329 -3.52 -16.64 -10.79
N ASP A 330 -3.02 -16.63 -12.03
CA ASP A 330 -1.67 -16.12 -12.31
C ASP A 330 -1.72 -14.60 -12.43
N GLY A 331 -0.95 -13.93 -11.58
CA GLY A 331 -0.67 -12.49 -11.67
C GLY A 331 0.38 -12.22 -12.73
N GLY A 332 1.47 -11.61 -12.31
CA GLY A 332 2.65 -11.37 -13.14
C GLY A 332 2.94 -9.91 -13.41
N LEU A 333 3.71 -9.65 -14.45
CA LEU A 333 4.13 -8.29 -14.80
C LEU A 333 3.75 -8.03 -16.25
N LEU A 334 2.94 -6.99 -16.47
CA LEU A 334 2.66 -6.50 -17.81
C LEU A 334 3.68 -5.45 -18.21
N ARG A 335 4.07 -5.43 -19.48
CA ARG A 335 4.94 -4.42 -20.08
C ARG A 335 4.28 -3.80 -21.30
N THR A 336 4.39 -2.49 -21.43
CA THR A 336 4.07 -1.74 -22.65
C THR A 336 5.29 -1.03 -23.19
N ILE A 337 5.35 -0.87 -24.51
CA ILE A 337 6.36 -0.06 -25.22
C ILE A 337 5.70 1.02 -26.10
N ASN A 338 4.37 1.15 -26.04
CA ASN A 338 3.56 2.07 -26.84
C ASN A 338 2.64 2.94 -25.99
N GLY A 339 3.04 3.22 -24.75
CA GLY A 339 2.33 4.11 -23.83
C GLY A 339 0.97 3.54 -23.43
N GLY A 340 0.92 2.23 -23.18
CA GLY A 340 -0.26 1.52 -22.67
C GLY A 340 -1.32 1.19 -23.71
N THR A 341 -1.09 1.39 -25.01
CA THR A 341 -2.06 0.96 -26.04
C THR A 341 -2.19 -0.56 -26.06
N THR A 342 -1.08 -1.28 -25.93
CA THR A 342 -1.07 -2.72 -25.70
C THR A 342 -0.09 -3.07 -24.60
N PHE A 343 -0.33 -4.22 -23.95
CA PHE A 343 0.53 -4.79 -22.94
C PHE A 343 0.86 -6.24 -23.31
N ALA A 344 2.10 -6.64 -23.03
CA ALA A 344 2.55 -8.03 -23.09
C ALA A 344 2.84 -8.50 -21.66
N LYS A 345 2.38 -9.69 -21.30
CA LYS A 345 2.75 -10.34 -20.03
C LYS A 345 4.18 -10.86 -20.15
N LEU A 346 4.99 -10.61 -19.13
CA LEU A 346 6.37 -11.09 -19.05
C LEU A 346 6.42 -12.50 -18.46
N GLU A 347 7.30 -13.33 -19.01
CA GLU A 347 7.37 -14.76 -18.71
C GLU A 347 8.53 -15.06 -17.76
N ASP A 348 8.22 -15.37 -16.50
CA ASP A 348 9.12 -16.02 -15.55
C ASP A 348 8.25 -16.71 -14.48
N ARG A 349 8.55 -17.96 -14.17
CA ARG A 349 7.78 -18.78 -13.20
C ARG A 349 7.71 -18.19 -11.78
N ARG A 350 8.57 -17.22 -11.46
CA ARG A 350 8.60 -16.52 -10.17
C ARG A 350 7.73 -15.27 -10.15
N LEU A 351 7.29 -14.76 -11.32
CA LEU A 351 6.35 -13.65 -11.42
C LEU A 351 4.91 -14.15 -11.26
N VAL A 352 4.65 -14.91 -10.18
CA VAL A 352 3.30 -15.45 -9.92
C VAL A 352 2.39 -14.36 -9.38
N SER A 353 2.86 -13.60 -8.39
CA SER A 353 2.22 -12.40 -7.84
C SER A 353 3.30 -11.35 -7.72
N VAL A 354 3.11 -10.17 -8.33
CA VAL A 354 4.09 -9.08 -8.25
C VAL A 354 3.46 -7.96 -7.43
N GLU A 355 4.07 -7.67 -6.28
CA GLU A 355 3.55 -6.73 -5.28
C GLU A 355 4.04 -5.30 -5.54
N ASP A 356 5.23 -5.15 -6.14
CA ASP A 356 5.78 -3.86 -6.53
C ASP A 356 6.79 -4.01 -7.67
N ALA A 357 6.98 -2.93 -8.42
CA ALA A 357 8.02 -2.80 -9.43
C ALA A 357 8.61 -1.40 -9.44
N ASP A 358 9.90 -1.34 -9.74
CA ASP A 358 10.66 -0.12 -9.90
C ASP A 358 11.68 -0.27 -11.03
N PHE A 359 11.47 0.44 -12.13
CA PHE A 359 12.33 0.43 -13.31
C PHE A 359 13.06 1.76 -13.48
N LEU A 360 14.39 1.73 -13.30
CA LEU A 360 15.29 2.85 -13.57
C LEU A 360 15.35 3.24 -15.05
N THR A 361 15.25 2.25 -15.93
CA THR A 361 15.32 2.43 -17.38
C THR A 361 14.34 1.46 -18.06
N PRO A 362 14.06 1.62 -19.36
CA PRO A 362 13.28 0.63 -20.11
C PRO A 362 13.80 -0.82 -20.08
N ARG A 363 15.02 -1.04 -19.57
CA ARG A 363 15.71 -2.33 -19.51
C ARG A 363 16.07 -2.78 -18.10
N ARG A 364 16.55 -1.87 -17.26
CA ARG A 364 16.96 -2.13 -15.87
C ARG A 364 15.77 -1.91 -14.95
N GLY A 365 15.36 -2.94 -14.22
CA GLY A 365 14.32 -2.83 -13.22
C GLY A 365 14.32 -3.95 -12.21
N PHE A 366 13.49 -3.77 -11.19
CA PHE A 366 13.44 -4.59 -10.00
C PHE A 366 11.98 -4.82 -9.62
N VAL A 367 11.69 -5.99 -9.05
CA VAL A 367 10.34 -6.33 -8.60
C VAL A 367 10.38 -7.06 -7.28
N VAL A 368 9.32 -6.88 -6.50
CA VAL A 368 8.97 -7.76 -5.38
C VAL A 368 7.90 -8.73 -5.84
N ALA A 369 8.16 -10.03 -5.73
CA ALA A 369 7.22 -11.06 -6.14
C ALA A 369 7.03 -12.15 -5.08
N MET A 370 5.86 -12.81 -5.07
CA MET A 370 5.64 -13.99 -4.24
C MET A 370 6.62 -15.11 -4.59
N ASN A 371 7.24 -15.71 -3.58
CA ASN A 371 8.08 -16.88 -3.78
C ASN A 371 7.18 -18.10 -4.09
N PRO A 372 7.29 -18.73 -5.27
CA PRO A 372 6.44 -19.87 -5.64
C PRO A 372 6.72 -21.12 -4.80
N SER A 373 7.90 -21.23 -4.17
CA SER A 373 8.27 -22.35 -3.31
C SER A 373 7.89 -22.14 -1.84
N ASP A 374 7.70 -20.89 -1.42
CA ASP A 374 7.19 -20.51 -0.10
C ASP A 374 6.30 -19.26 -0.22
N PRO A 375 4.98 -19.42 -0.37
CA PRO A 375 4.06 -18.28 -0.53
C PRO A 375 4.06 -17.27 0.62
N ASN A 376 4.62 -17.61 1.79
CA ASN A 376 4.78 -16.68 2.90
C ASN A 376 5.98 -15.74 2.74
N ALA A 377 6.90 -16.06 1.83
CA ALA A 377 8.08 -15.26 1.52
C ALA A 377 7.90 -14.46 0.22
N ARG A 378 8.76 -13.46 0.05
CA ARG A 378 8.85 -12.61 -1.13
C ARG A 378 10.27 -12.62 -1.69
N LEU A 379 10.36 -12.62 -3.00
CA LEU A 379 11.60 -12.51 -3.76
C LEU A 379 11.80 -11.07 -4.21
N VAL A 380 13.06 -10.64 -4.26
CA VAL A 380 13.46 -9.46 -5.02
C VAL A 380 14.14 -9.94 -6.30
N LEU A 381 13.55 -9.63 -7.46
CA LEU A 381 14.09 -10.03 -8.75
C LEU A 381 14.56 -8.80 -9.53
N ALA A 382 15.69 -8.92 -10.22
CA ALA A 382 16.26 -7.87 -11.07
C ALA A 382 16.33 -8.29 -12.54
N THR A 383 16.15 -7.35 -13.45
CA THR A 383 16.30 -7.53 -14.90
C THR A 383 17.20 -6.46 -15.51
N ASP A 384 17.95 -6.82 -16.56
CA ASP A 384 18.83 -5.94 -17.35
C ASP A 384 18.40 -5.82 -18.84
N ASP A 385 17.31 -6.49 -19.20
CA ASP A 385 16.80 -6.60 -20.57
C ASP A 385 15.32 -6.26 -20.71
N GLY A 386 14.72 -5.66 -19.67
CA GLY A 386 13.34 -5.20 -19.67
C GLY A 386 12.34 -6.33 -19.40
N GLY A 387 12.78 -7.35 -18.65
CA GLY A 387 11.96 -8.47 -18.21
C GLY A 387 12.03 -9.70 -19.11
N GLY A 388 13.02 -9.80 -19.99
CA GLY A 388 13.32 -11.02 -20.76
C GLY A 388 14.03 -12.09 -19.93
N SER A 389 14.82 -11.66 -18.95
CA SER A 389 15.45 -12.54 -17.95
C SER A 389 15.52 -11.86 -16.58
N TRP A 390 15.52 -12.70 -15.53
CA TRP A 390 15.46 -12.25 -14.14
C TRP A 390 16.49 -12.97 -13.26
N LYS A 391 17.20 -12.19 -12.45
CA LYS A 391 18.10 -12.66 -11.40
C LYS A 391 17.44 -12.51 -10.03
N ASP A 392 17.54 -13.54 -9.20
CA ASP A 392 17.19 -13.43 -7.79
C ASP A 392 18.27 -12.65 -7.03
N ILE A 393 17.86 -11.58 -6.38
CA ILE A 393 18.70 -10.72 -5.55
C ILE A 393 18.06 -10.52 -4.18
N THR A 394 17.22 -11.45 -3.73
CA THR A 394 16.54 -11.37 -2.43
C THR A 394 17.57 -11.23 -1.30
N PRO A 395 17.34 -10.34 -0.31
CA PRO A 395 18.19 -10.29 0.88
C PRO A 395 18.24 -11.66 1.57
N GLU A 396 19.45 -12.11 1.89
CA GLU A 396 19.66 -13.26 2.77
C GLU A 396 19.76 -12.74 4.21
N ASP A 397 19.06 -13.38 5.15
CA ASP A 397 19.25 -13.09 6.58
C ASP A 397 20.68 -13.47 6.96
N SER A 398 21.48 -12.46 7.36
CA SER A 398 22.87 -12.62 7.80
C SER A 398 23.00 -12.79 9.30
#